data_AF-A0A1J3D380-F1
#
_entry.id   AF-A0A1J3D380-F1
#
_cell.length_a   1.000
_cell.length_b   1.000
_cell.length_c   1.000
_cell.angle_alpha   90.00
_cell.angle_beta   90.00
_cell.angle_gamma   90.00
#
_symmetry.space_group_name_H-M   'P 1'
#
loop_
_entity.id
_entity.type
_entity.pdbx_description
1 polymer ?
#
loop_
_entity_poly.entity_id
_entity_poly.type
_entity_poly.pdbx_seq_one_letter_code
_entity_poly.pdbx_strand_id
1 'polypeptide(L)'
;AGSWRDTFTCFMAPDVPKVEDLPQICGEIMLEYSKWVMKLGELIFELLSEALGLKPNHLKEMDCAKGLFLLCHCFPYCPEPDRTLGGAPHTDRSFLTILLPGQIGGLQVLHDGYWIDVPPNPGSLIVNVGDL
;
A
#
# COMPACT_ATOMS: atom_id res chain seq x y z
N ALA A 1 -19.40 9.01 -8.02
CA ALA A 1 -19.85 8.69 -6.65
C ALA A 1 -18.63 8.67 -5.73
N GLY A 2 -18.74 9.18 -4.50
CA GLY A 2 -17.64 9.10 -3.52
C GLY A 2 -17.50 7.69 -2.95
N SER A 3 -16.29 7.31 -2.53
CA SER A 3 -16.06 6.07 -1.78
C SER A 3 -16.43 6.26 -0.30
N TRP A 4 -16.95 5.21 0.35
CA TRP A 4 -17.29 5.22 1.78
C TRP A 4 -16.04 5.00 2.64
N ARG A 5 -15.15 5.98 2.63
CA ARG A 5 -13.93 5.99 3.44
C ARG A 5 -13.42 7.40 3.67
N ASP A 6 -12.71 7.58 4.77
CA ASP A 6 -11.78 8.69 4.96
C ASP A 6 -10.37 8.23 4.59
N THR A 7 -9.53 9.15 4.11
CA THR A 7 -8.15 8.83 3.73
C THR A 7 -7.21 9.93 4.20
N PHE A 8 -6.18 9.52 4.93
CA PHE A 8 -5.01 10.33 5.20
C PHE A 8 -3.88 9.90 4.25
N THR A 9 -3.15 10.85 3.69
CA THR A 9 -2.07 10.58 2.74
C THR A 9 -0.80 11.32 3.12
N CYS A 10 0.36 10.70 2.94
CA CYS A 10 1.64 11.34 3.22
C CYS A 10 2.75 10.81 2.29
N PHE A 11 3.54 11.72 1.72
CA PHE A 11 4.80 11.36 1.07
C PHE A 11 5.87 11.19 2.14
N MET A 12 6.49 10.01 2.19
CA MET A 12 7.54 9.67 3.17
C MET A 12 8.93 9.62 2.54
N ALA A 13 9.00 9.52 1.21
CA ALA A 13 10.24 9.55 0.43
C ALA A 13 9.96 10.18 -0.95
N PRO A 14 10.96 10.78 -1.62
CA PRO A 14 12.37 10.83 -1.22
C PRO A 14 12.66 11.80 -0.06
N ASP A 15 11.83 12.84 0.10
CA ASP A 15 11.96 13.82 1.17
C ASP A 15 11.15 13.35 2.38
N VAL A 16 11.85 13.05 3.48
CA VAL A 16 11.22 12.63 4.73
C VAL A 16 10.56 13.86 5.39
N PRO A 17 9.25 13.81 5.71
CA PRO A 17 8.56 14.91 6.36
C PRO A 17 9.09 15.12 7.77
N LYS A 18 9.00 16.37 8.26
CA LYS A 18 9.31 16.65 9.67
C LYS A 18 8.20 16.11 10.56
N VAL A 19 8.55 15.67 11.76
CA VAL A 19 7.57 15.07 12.68
C VAL A 19 6.48 16.06 13.09
N GLU A 20 6.79 17.36 13.13
CA GLU A 20 5.83 18.41 13.47
C GLU A 20 4.77 18.65 12.38
N ASP A 21 5.07 18.23 11.14
CA ASP A 21 4.14 18.29 10.00
C ASP A 21 3.23 17.05 9.92
N LEU A 22 3.47 16.05 10.77
CA LEU A 22 2.69 14.81 10.85
C LEU A 22 1.66 14.87 12.00
N PRO A 23 0.60 14.03 11.95
CA PRO A 23 -0.36 13.96 13.05
C PRO A 23 0.33 13.58 14.37
N GLN A 24 0.21 14.42 15.39
CA GLN A 24 0.90 14.25 16.67
C GLN A 24 0.71 12.86 17.30
N ILE A 25 -0.47 12.25 17.10
CA ILE A 25 -0.82 10.95 17.68
C ILE A 25 -0.06 9.76 17.05
N CYS A 26 0.39 9.89 15.80
CA CYS A 26 1.00 8.78 15.07
C CYS A 26 2.23 9.16 14.23
N GLY A 27 2.70 10.40 14.24
CA GLY A 27 3.80 10.87 13.39
C GLY A 27 5.09 10.07 13.55
N GLU A 28 5.50 9.79 14.80
CA GLU A 28 6.68 8.95 15.07
C GLU A 28 6.48 7.50 14.56
N ILE A 29 5.28 6.94 14.76
CA ILE A 29 4.91 5.59 14.29
C ILE A 29 4.97 5.54 12.76
N MET A 30 4.47 6.58 12.08
CA MET A 30 4.50 6.69 10.63
C MET A 30 5.94 6.71 10.11
N LEU A 31 6.83 7.49 10.73
CA LEU A 31 8.24 7.57 10.37
C LEU A 31 8.99 6.26 10.61
N GLU A 32 8.68 5.54 11.69
CA GLU A 32 9.27 4.23 11.95
C GLU A 32 8.77 3.18 10.96
N TYR A 33 7.45 3.12 10.74
CA TYR A 33 6.83 2.20 9.81
C TYR A 33 7.34 2.42 8.38
N SER A 34 7.47 3.68 7.92
CA SER A 34 7.97 3.99 6.58
C SER A 34 9.40 3.50 6.37
N LYS A 35 10.28 3.55 7.37
CA LYS A 35 11.65 3.01 7.28
C LYS A 35 11.64 1.50 7.02
N TRP A 36 10.79 0.77 7.74
CA TRP A 36 10.68 -0.68 7.57
C TRP A 36 10.03 -1.06 6.24
N VAL A 37 8.99 -0.34 5.82
CA VAL A 37 8.35 -0.56 4.51
C VAL A 37 9.30 -0.26 3.37
N MET A 38 10.10 0.82 3.45
CA MET A 38 11.14 1.10 2.44
C MET A 38 12.13 -0.05 2.32
N LYS A 39 12.66 -0.52 3.46
CA LYS A 39 13.61 -1.64 3.48
C LYS A 39 13.02 -2.92 2.90
N LEU A 40 11.76 -3.20 3.20
CA LEU A 40 11.04 -4.35 2.63
C LEU A 40 10.82 -4.17 1.13
N GLY A 41 10.38 -2.99 0.68
CA GLY A 41 10.20 -2.67 -0.72
C GLY A 41 11.48 -2.87 -1.52
N GLU A 42 12.60 -2.32 -1.05
CA GLU A 42 13.91 -2.50 -1.67
C GLU A 42 14.30 -3.98 -1.81
N LEU A 43 14.07 -4.79 -0.77
CA LEU A 43 14.33 -6.23 -0.82
C LEU A 43 13.44 -6.93 -1.88
N ILE A 44 12.15 -6.57 -1.94
CA ILE A 44 11.23 -7.12 -2.95
C ILE A 44 11.69 -6.73 -4.36
N PHE A 45 12.13 -5.48 -4.57
CA PHE A 45 12.67 -5.03 -5.85
C PHE A 45 13.94 -5.80 -6.26
N GLU A 46 14.80 -6.14 -5.31
CA GLU A 46 15.99 -6.97 -5.56
C GLU A 46 15.59 -8.37 -6.03
N LEU A 47 14.66 -9.00 -5.31
CA LEU A 47 14.14 -10.34 -5.65
C LEU A 47 13.40 -10.35 -6.99
N LEU A 48 12.61 -9.32 -7.30
CA LEU A 48 11.94 -9.17 -8.59
C LEU A 48 12.94 -9.01 -9.73
N SER A 49 14.02 -8.25 -9.52
CA SER A 49 15.08 -8.11 -10.53
C SER A 49 15.73 -9.44 -10.83
N GLU A 50 16.08 -10.22 -9.80
CA GLU A 50 16.63 -11.57 -9.98
C GLU A 50 15.65 -12.53 -10.69
N ALA A 51 14.37 -12.50 -10.31
CA ALA A 51 13.33 -13.33 -10.92
C ALA A 51 13.14 -13.03 -12.42
N LEU A 52 13.42 -11.79 -12.85
CA LEU A 52 13.42 -11.36 -14.25
C LEU A 52 14.73 -11.69 -14.99
N GLY A 53 15.71 -12.32 -14.32
CA GLY A 53 17.02 -12.64 -14.89
C GLY A 53 17.97 -11.44 -14.98
N LEU A 54 17.70 -10.37 -14.21
CA LEU A 54 18.50 -9.15 -14.16
C LEU A 54 19.46 -9.19 -12.97
N LYS A 55 20.34 -8.19 -12.88
CA LYS A 55 21.16 -7.99 -11.67
C LYS A 55 20.25 -7.60 -10.50
N PRO A 56 20.54 -8.00 -9.26
CA PRO A 56 19.66 -7.76 -8.11
C PRO A 56 19.26 -6.27 -7.96
N ASN A 57 20.19 -5.34 -8.15
CA ASN A 57 19.89 -3.91 -7.98
C ASN A 57 19.25 -3.23 -9.19
N HIS A 58 18.90 -3.95 -10.26
CA HIS A 58 18.49 -3.33 -11.53
C HIS A 58 17.28 -2.40 -11.37
N LEU A 59 16.19 -2.86 -10.75
CA LEU A 59 14.99 -2.03 -10.55
C LEU A 59 15.25 -0.87 -9.56
N LYS A 60 16.15 -1.04 -8.59
CA LYS A 60 16.55 0.05 -7.68
C LYS A 60 17.34 1.13 -8.41
N GLU A 61 18.26 0.74 -9.30
CA GLU A 61 19.04 1.66 -10.15
C GLU A 61 18.16 2.41 -11.16
N MET A 62 16.98 1.88 -11.48
CA MET A 62 15.95 2.56 -12.26
C MET A 62 15.05 3.50 -11.43
N ASP A 63 15.41 3.78 -10.18
CA ASP A 63 14.64 4.60 -9.23
C ASP A 63 13.26 4.03 -8.85
N CYS A 64 12.94 2.75 -9.15
CA CYS A 64 11.63 2.15 -8.83
C CYS A 64 11.32 2.12 -7.32
N ALA A 65 12.35 2.07 -6.48
CA ALA A 65 12.25 2.05 -5.02
C ALA A 65 12.43 3.42 -4.35
N LYS A 66 12.51 4.51 -5.12
CA LYS A 66 12.91 5.84 -4.61
C LYS A 66 11.81 6.57 -3.85
N GLY A 67 10.56 6.36 -4.25
CA GLY A 67 9.39 7.03 -3.70
C GLY A 67 8.65 6.15 -2.70
N LEU A 68 8.08 6.78 -1.68
CA LEU A 68 7.11 6.14 -0.79
C LEU A 68 5.96 7.08 -0.51
N PHE A 69 4.77 6.63 -0.86
CA PHE A 69 3.52 7.32 -0.58
C PHE A 69 2.65 6.43 0.30
N LEU A 70 2.34 6.90 1.51
CA LEU A 70 1.47 6.20 2.44
C LEU A 70 0.03 6.66 2.26
N LEU A 71 -0.89 5.70 2.18
CA LEU A 71 -2.32 5.91 2.28
C LEU A 71 -2.84 5.17 3.51
N CYS A 72 -3.49 5.91 4.41
CA CYS A 72 -4.16 5.36 5.58
C CYS A 72 -5.67 5.50 5.38
N HIS A 73 -6.36 4.38 5.13
CA HIS A 73 -7.80 4.36 4.93
C HIS A 73 -8.54 4.04 6.23
N CYS A 74 -9.58 4.81 6.53
CA CYS A 74 -10.55 4.51 7.58
C CYS A 74 -11.90 4.20 6.94
N PHE A 75 -12.42 3.00 7.18
CA PHE A 75 -13.71 2.55 6.66
C PHE A 75 -14.74 2.54 7.80
N PRO A 76 -15.52 3.61 7.99
CA PRO A 76 -16.53 3.66 9.03
C PRO A 76 -17.69 2.71 8.73
N TYR A 77 -18.48 2.37 9.77
CA TYR A 77 -19.71 1.61 9.59
C TYR A 77 -20.60 2.21 8.49
N CYS A 78 -21.11 1.36 7.61
CA CYS A 78 -22.03 1.76 6.54
C CYS A 78 -23.42 1.18 6.81
N PRO A 79 -24.48 2.01 6.90
CA PRO A 79 -25.85 1.52 7.10
C PRO A 79 -26.43 0.83 5.85
N GLU A 80 -25.88 1.11 4.67
CA GLU A 80 -26.34 0.55 3.39
C GLU A 80 -25.15 0.02 2.56
N PRO A 81 -24.46 -1.05 3.02
CA PRO A 81 -23.19 -1.50 2.44
C PRO A 81 -23.33 -1.96 0.98
N ASP A 82 -24.50 -2.42 0.54
CA ASP A 82 -24.75 -2.86 -0.84
C ASP A 82 -24.90 -1.69 -1.83
N ARG A 83 -24.97 -0.45 -1.35
CA ARG A 83 -25.18 0.75 -2.17
C ARG A 83 -23.92 1.60 -2.36
N THR A 84 -22.80 1.21 -1.74
CA THR A 84 -21.55 1.95 -1.80
C THR A 84 -20.34 1.03 -1.74
N LEU A 85 -19.15 1.57 -1.98
CA LEU A 85 -17.89 0.84 -1.90
C LEU A 85 -16.90 1.65 -1.05
N GLY A 86 -16.11 0.94 -0.23
CA GLY A 86 -14.95 1.52 0.44
C GLY A 86 -13.88 1.99 -0.55
N GLY A 87 -13.76 1.33 -1.70
CA GLY A 87 -12.94 1.77 -2.83
C GLY A 87 -13.54 1.31 -4.14
N ALA A 88 -13.51 2.18 -5.15
CA ALA A 88 -13.91 1.79 -6.49
C ALA A 88 -12.94 0.73 -7.06
N PRO A 89 -13.39 -0.16 -7.96
CA PRO A 89 -12.50 -1.04 -8.72
C PRO A 89 -11.40 -0.23 -9.42
N HIS A 90 -10.14 -0.62 -9.24
CA HIS A 90 -8.98 0.03 -9.84
C HIS A 90 -7.77 -0.91 -9.89
N THR A 91 -6.77 -0.50 -10.67
CA THR A 91 -5.38 -0.95 -10.55
C THR A 91 -4.57 0.11 -9.83
N ASP A 92 -3.50 -0.31 -9.15
CA ASP A 92 -2.58 0.61 -8.51
C ASP A 92 -1.68 1.28 -9.55
N ARG A 93 -1.48 2.59 -9.42
CA ARG A 93 -0.57 3.34 -10.30
C ARG A 93 0.89 3.31 -9.82
N SER A 94 1.17 2.66 -8.70
CA SER A 94 2.54 2.46 -8.19
C SER A 94 3.22 1.32 -8.97
N PHE A 95 4.51 1.10 -8.72
CA PHE A 95 5.17 -0.13 -9.18
C PHE A 95 4.79 -1.31 -8.26
N LEU A 96 4.80 -1.05 -6.95
CA LEU A 96 4.55 -2.03 -5.89
C LEU A 96 3.71 -1.38 -4.79
N THR A 97 2.72 -2.10 -4.29
CA THR A 97 1.98 -1.73 -3.08
C THR A 97 2.25 -2.77 -2.00
N ILE A 98 2.55 -2.31 -0.78
CA ILE A 98 2.67 -3.12 0.43
C ILE A 98 1.57 -2.67 1.38
N LEU A 99 0.54 -3.51 1.51
CA LEU A 99 -0.63 -3.24 2.32
C LEU A 99 -0.53 -3.98 3.67
N LEU A 100 -0.67 -3.23 4.76
CA LEU A 100 -1.00 -3.78 6.07
C LEU A 100 -2.54 -3.81 6.21
N PRO A 101 -3.19 -4.98 6.08
CA PRO A 101 -4.64 -5.05 6.20
C PRO A 101 -5.10 -4.87 7.65
N GLY A 102 -6.34 -4.39 7.82
CA GLY A 102 -7.02 -4.42 9.10
C GLY A 102 -7.37 -5.85 9.55
N GLN A 103 -7.95 -5.97 10.75
CA GLN A 103 -8.43 -7.26 11.27
C GLN A 103 -9.78 -7.68 10.67
N ILE A 104 -10.48 -6.74 10.04
CA ILE A 104 -11.74 -6.97 9.33
C ILE A 104 -11.42 -7.09 7.84
N GLY A 105 -12.07 -8.03 7.16
CA GLY A 105 -11.94 -8.20 5.71
C GLY A 105 -12.49 -7.02 4.91
N GLY A 106 -12.58 -7.19 3.59
CA GLY A 106 -13.16 -6.19 2.68
C GLY A 106 -12.29 -5.88 1.47
N LEU A 107 -11.03 -6.33 1.44
CA LEU A 107 -10.24 -6.33 0.22
C LEU A 107 -10.74 -7.46 -0.69
N GLN A 108 -11.01 -7.10 -1.94
CA GLN A 108 -11.34 -8.03 -3.01
C GLN A 108 -10.41 -7.80 -4.19
N VAL A 109 -10.02 -8.89 -4.86
CA VAL A 109 -9.23 -8.86 -6.09
C VAL A 109 -10.04 -9.45 -7.23
N LEU A 110 -9.94 -8.86 -8.42
CA LEU A 110 -10.60 -9.38 -9.61
C LEU A 110 -9.69 -10.41 -10.30
N HIS A 111 -10.16 -11.65 -10.42
CA HIS A 111 -9.44 -12.73 -11.08
C HIS A 111 -10.40 -13.51 -11.98
N ASP A 112 -10.05 -13.66 -13.26
CA ASP A 112 -10.85 -14.34 -14.28
C ASP A 112 -12.33 -13.90 -14.35
N GLY A 113 -12.58 -12.61 -14.11
CA GLY A 113 -13.92 -12.01 -14.13
C GLY A 113 -14.71 -12.14 -12.82
N TYR A 114 -14.12 -12.76 -11.79
CA TYR A 114 -14.73 -12.94 -10.48
C TYR A 114 -14.01 -12.15 -9.40
N TRP A 115 -14.77 -11.51 -8.51
CA TRP A 115 -14.22 -10.90 -7.31
C TRP A 115 -13.96 -11.97 -6.26
N ILE A 116 -12.72 -12.01 -5.77
CA ILE A 116 -12.24 -12.96 -4.76
C ILE A 116 -11.89 -12.17 -3.50
N ASP A 117 -12.47 -12.58 -2.36
CA ASP A 117 -12.13 -12.01 -1.07
C ASP A 117 -10.69 -12.39 -0.66
N VAL A 118 -9.96 -11.41 -0.15
CA VAL A 118 -8.65 -11.65 0.47
C VAL A 118 -8.85 -11.72 1.99
N PRO A 119 -8.79 -12.91 2.61
CA PRO A 119 -9.05 -13.03 4.04
C PRO A 119 -7.93 -12.36 4.87
N PRO A 120 -8.27 -11.64 5.96
CA PRO A 120 -7.28 -11.13 6.88
C PRO A 120 -6.45 -12.28 7.46
N ASN A 121 -5.12 -12.17 7.35
CA ASN A 121 -4.20 -13.12 7.97
C ASN A 121 -3.31 -12.37 8.98
N PRO A 122 -3.46 -12.63 10.30
CA PRO A 122 -2.72 -11.92 11.34
C PRO A 122 -1.21 -11.96 11.12
N GLY A 123 -0.57 -10.79 11.24
CA GLY A 123 0.89 -10.64 11.08
C GLY A 123 1.39 -10.73 9.63
N SER A 124 0.50 -10.72 8.64
CA SER A 124 0.88 -10.71 7.23
C SER A 124 0.77 -9.32 6.59
N LEU A 125 1.52 -9.14 5.50
CA LEU A 125 1.39 -8.04 4.57
C LEU A 125 0.89 -8.59 3.24
N ILE A 126 0.07 -7.81 2.55
CA ILE A 126 -0.38 -8.11 1.19
C ILE A 126 0.46 -7.27 0.25
N VAL A 127 1.00 -7.91 -0.79
CA VAL A 127 1.82 -7.24 -1.80
C VAL A 127 1.19 -7.44 -3.16
N ASN A 128 1.03 -6.36 -3.91
CA ASN A 128 0.60 -6.41 -5.31
C ASN A 128 1.46 -5.50 -6.18
N VAL A 129 1.56 -5.88 -7.45
CA VAL A 129 2.20 -5.09 -8.50
C VAL A 129 1.18 -4.07 -9.03
N GLY A 130 1.66 -2.88 -9.39
CA GLY A 130 0.84 -1.87 -10.06
C GLY A 130 1.26 -1.66 -11.51
N ASP A 131 0.75 -0.60 -12.13
CA ASP A 131 0.84 -0.38 -13.57
C ASP A 131 2.20 0.17 -14.04
N LEU A 132 3.03 0.73 -13.15
CA LEU A 132 4.33 1.34 -13.48
C LEU A 132 5.47 0.32 -13.62
#